data_AF-A0AA36NN12-F1
#
_entry.id   AF-A0AA36NN12-F1
#
_cell.length_a   1.000
_cell.length_b   1.000
_cell.length_c   1.000
_cell.angle_alpha   90.00
_cell.angle_beta   90.00
_cell.angle_gamma   90.00
#
_symmetry.space_group_name_H-M   'P 1'
#
loop_
_entity.id
_entity.type
_entity.pdbx_description
1 polymer ?
#
loop_
_entity_poly.entity_id
_entity_poly.type
_entity_poly.pdbx_seq_one_letter_code
_entity_poly.pdbx_strand_id
1 'polypeptide(L)'
;MTCYEVVPISGKGAGAVALRDLCPGELVAEEAPALQWSGAEDEEELQLAAADLSEEQRRRLLDLEDTFAESEADKTLLGIASTNAFQAGEQEGYEERDSRVLYLELSRFNHSCRPNCEGSWDSREGRLQIYACRDIPAGEELCIYYVDVRMPTAERQERMRSFGFQCSCTACQAADPISDQRRARMQLLLAHDSEEDEEALRGVEELLALYDAEALHVANFRKVAAYQAYTLSMSLGRMADAENWAQRAYQYSLQCHGPFHATTKILRHHASRKRA
;
A
#
# COMPACT_ATOMS: atom_id res chain seq x y z
N MET A 1 -2.86 -11.75 20.11
CA MET A 1 -4.19 -12.24 19.72
C MET A 1 -4.46 -11.72 18.32
N THR A 2 -4.83 -12.59 17.39
CA THR A 2 -5.19 -12.21 16.02
C THR A 2 -6.32 -11.18 16.06
N CYS A 3 -6.21 -10.12 15.26
CA CYS A 3 -7.17 -9.03 15.25
C CYS A 3 -8.16 -9.08 14.08
N TYR A 4 -8.04 -10.11 13.23
CA TYR A 4 -8.89 -10.37 12.09
C TYR A 4 -9.07 -11.87 11.86
N GLU A 5 -10.04 -12.21 11.03
CA GLU A 5 -10.25 -13.55 10.47
C GLU A 5 -10.43 -13.47 8.95
N VAL A 6 -10.08 -14.53 8.23
CA VAL A 6 -10.34 -14.65 6.79
C VAL A 6 -11.64 -15.42 6.58
N VAL A 7 -12.60 -14.79 5.90
CA VAL A 7 -13.94 -15.34 5.67
C VAL A 7 -14.35 -15.18 4.20
N PRO A 8 -15.31 -15.97 3.69
CA PRO A 8 -15.88 -15.72 2.37
C PRO A 8 -16.57 -14.35 2.30
N ILE A 9 -16.22 -13.56 1.28
CA ILE A 9 -16.82 -12.27 0.96
C ILE A 9 -17.55 -12.38 -0.37
N SER A 10 -18.84 -12.04 -0.37
CA SER A 10 -19.70 -12.13 -1.55
C SER A 10 -19.10 -11.34 -2.73
N GLY A 11 -18.78 -12.06 -3.82
CA GLY A 11 -18.23 -11.48 -5.04
C GLY A 11 -16.74 -11.13 -4.99
N LYS A 12 -16.00 -11.52 -3.93
CA LYS A 12 -14.55 -11.26 -3.80
C LYS A 12 -13.74 -12.48 -3.31
N GLY A 13 -14.30 -13.68 -3.33
CA GLY A 13 -13.63 -14.86 -2.79
C GLY A 13 -13.48 -14.80 -1.27
N ALA A 14 -12.27 -14.97 -0.75
CA ALA A 14 -11.98 -14.83 0.68
C ALA A 14 -11.42 -13.44 1.00
N GLY A 15 -11.75 -12.89 2.18
CA GLY A 15 -11.28 -11.58 2.62
C GLY A 15 -11.04 -11.51 4.12
N ALA A 16 -10.13 -10.65 4.54
CA ALA A 16 -9.87 -10.37 5.95
C ALA A 16 -10.94 -9.44 6.56
N VAL A 17 -11.45 -9.77 7.74
CA VAL A 17 -12.46 -8.99 8.48
C VAL A 17 -12.00 -8.75 9.91
N ALA A 18 -12.14 -7.52 10.40
CA ALA A 18 -11.72 -7.13 11.75
C ALA A 18 -12.54 -7.86 12.83
N LEU A 19 -11.89 -8.46 13.82
CA LEU A 19 -12.54 -9.14 14.95
C LEU A 19 -12.86 -8.19 16.12
N ARG A 20 -12.25 -7.00 16.11
CA ARG A 20 -12.40 -5.95 17.11
C ARG A 20 -12.13 -4.60 16.47
N ASP A 21 -12.39 -3.54 17.21
CA ASP A 21 -11.99 -2.20 16.79
C ASP A 21 -10.46 -2.10 16.71
N LEU A 22 -9.98 -1.45 15.64
CA LEU A 22 -8.57 -1.17 15.38
C LEU A 22 -8.34 0.33 15.32
N CYS A 23 -7.20 0.77 15.84
CA CYS A 23 -6.80 2.18 15.82
C CYS A 23 -5.83 2.49 14.67
N PRO A 24 -5.75 3.75 14.19
CA PRO A 24 -4.76 4.16 13.21
C PRO A 24 -3.32 3.85 13.69
N GLY A 25 -2.51 3.26 12.81
CA GLY A 25 -1.13 2.88 13.08
C GLY A 25 -0.95 1.58 13.87
N GLU A 26 -2.05 0.87 14.14
CA GLU A 26 -1.99 -0.46 14.74
C GLU A 26 -1.50 -1.50 13.73
N LEU A 27 -0.57 -2.36 14.15
CA LEU A 27 -0.10 -3.50 13.37
C LEU A 27 -1.21 -4.57 13.31
N VAL A 28 -1.72 -4.82 12.11
CA VAL A 28 -2.82 -5.75 11.85
C VAL A 28 -2.30 -7.16 11.60
N ALA A 29 -1.30 -7.27 10.73
CA ALA A 29 -0.74 -8.54 10.29
C ALA A 29 0.73 -8.37 9.88
N GLU A 30 1.51 -9.44 9.99
CA GLU A 30 2.86 -9.50 9.45
C GLU A 30 3.16 -10.90 8.92
N GLU A 31 3.83 -10.99 7.77
CA GLU A 31 4.18 -12.26 7.14
C GLU A 31 5.53 -12.17 6.44
N ALA A 32 6.35 -13.22 6.58
CA ALA A 32 7.53 -13.40 5.73
C ALA A 32 7.06 -13.96 4.37
N PRO A 33 7.71 -13.61 3.25
CA PRO A 33 7.32 -14.12 1.95
C PRO A 33 7.40 -15.65 1.94
N ALA A 34 6.36 -16.29 1.43
CA ALA A 34 6.35 -17.72 1.19
C ALA A 34 7.16 -18.08 -0.06
N LEU A 35 7.11 -17.21 -1.07
CA LEU A 35 7.90 -17.30 -2.30
C LEU A 35 8.59 -15.97 -2.57
N GLN A 36 9.81 -16.05 -3.09
CA GLN A 36 10.56 -14.91 -3.63
C GLN A 36 11.34 -15.36 -4.86
N TRP A 37 11.24 -14.61 -5.95
CA TRP A 37 11.94 -14.88 -7.21
C TRP A 37 12.25 -13.57 -7.96
N SER A 38 13.03 -13.66 -9.02
CA SER A 38 13.35 -12.55 -9.93
C SER A 38 12.79 -12.82 -11.33
N GLY A 39 12.44 -11.78 -12.07
CA GLY A 39 11.86 -11.93 -13.41
C GLY A 39 10.35 -12.20 -13.34
N ALA A 40 9.55 -11.21 -13.77
CA ALA A 40 8.10 -11.30 -13.65
C ALA A 40 7.44 -12.51 -14.34
N GLU A 41 8.13 -13.10 -15.33
CA GLU A 41 7.68 -14.22 -16.16
C GLU A 41 8.60 -15.46 -16.08
N ASP A 42 9.56 -15.49 -15.14
CA ASP A 42 10.46 -16.64 -15.00
C ASP A 42 9.79 -17.80 -14.25
N GLU A 43 9.16 -18.69 -15.02
CA GLU A 43 8.47 -19.86 -14.47
C GLU A 43 9.44 -20.86 -13.81
N GLU A 44 10.70 -20.93 -14.26
CA GLU A 44 11.69 -21.84 -13.70
C GLU A 44 12.12 -21.37 -12.31
N GLU A 45 12.44 -20.08 -12.13
CA GLU A 45 12.73 -19.51 -10.82
C GLU A 45 11.54 -19.63 -9.86
N LEU A 46 10.32 -19.40 -10.34
CA LEU A 46 9.12 -19.53 -9.53
C LEU A 46 8.88 -20.99 -9.08
N GLN A 47 9.11 -21.96 -9.95
CA GLN A 47 9.02 -23.38 -9.60
C GLN A 47 10.09 -23.78 -8.57
N LEU A 48 11.32 -23.27 -8.72
CA LEU A 48 12.41 -23.48 -7.75
C LEU A 48 12.05 -22.89 -6.38
N ALA A 49 11.53 -21.65 -6.34
CA ALA A 49 11.07 -21.04 -5.10
C ALA A 49 9.95 -21.86 -4.42
N ALA A 50 9.06 -22.47 -5.21
CA ALA A 50 7.96 -23.28 -4.71
C ALA A 50 8.34 -24.73 -4.33
N ALA A 51 9.55 -25.18 -4.65
CA ALA A 51 10.02 -26.53 -4.35
C ALA A 51 10.19 -26.77 -2.85
N ASP A 52 10.58 -25.73 -2.11
CA ASP A 52 10.86 -25.80 -0.67
C ASP A 52 9.62 -25.59 0.23
N LEU A 53 8.44 -25.37 -0.36
CA LEU A 53 7.21 -25.23 0.40
C LEU A 53 6.81 -26.55 1.07
N SER A 54 6.46 -26.48 2.35
CA SER A 54 5.80 -27.59 3.05
C SER A 54 4.46 -27.96 2.39
N GLU A 55 3.96 -29.17 2.64
CA GLU A 55 2.65 -29.62 2.12
C GLU A 55 1.52 -28.65 2.48
N GLU A 56 1.53 -28.10 3.70
CA GLU A 56 0.53 -27.13 4.14
C GLU A 56 0.67 -25.77 3.44
N GLN A 57 1.90 -25.29 3.24
CA GLN A 57 2.12 -24.06 2.46
C GLN A 57 1.70 -24.23 1.00
N ARG A 58 2.02 -25.39 0.39
CA ARG A 58 1.59 -25.72 -0.98
C ARG A 58 0.07 -25.78 -1.09
N ARG A 59 -0.61 -26.37 -0.10
CA ARG A 59 -2.08 -26.39 -0.04
C ARG A 59 -2.66 -24.97 0.02
N ARG A 60 -2.12 -24.12 0.90
CA ARG A 60 -2.54 -22.71 1.02
C ARG A 60 -2.24 -21.89 -0.23
N LEU A 61 -1.13 -22.16 -0.91
CA LEU A 61 -0.77 -21.51 -2.17
C LEU A 61 -1.79 -21.84 -3.27
N LEU A 62 -2.14 -23.12 -3.43
CA LEU A 62 -3.10 -23.57 -4.44
C LEU A 62 -4.54 -23.10 -4.15
N ASP A 63 -4.83 -22.73 -2.90
CA ASP A 63 -6.09 -22.12 -2.45
C ASP A 63 -6.18 -20.62 -2.76
N LEU A 64 -5.09 -19.98 -3.21
CA LEU A 64 -5.13 -18.59 -3.68
C LEU A 64 -5.82 -18.49 -5.05
N GLU A 65 -6.22 -17.26 -5.40
CA GLU A 65 -6.93 -16.99 -6.65
C GLU A 65 -5.99 -17.08 -7.86
N ASP A 66 -6.48 -17.62 -8.97
CA ASP A 66 -5.82 -17.56 -10.28
C ASP A 66 -6.83 -16.98 -11.27
N THR A 67 -6.70 -15.69 -11.58
CA THR A 67 -7.67 -15.00 -12.44
C THR A 67 -7.62 -15.44 -13.91
N PHE A 68 -6.64 -16.29 -14.27
CA PHE A 68 -6.48 -16.83 -15.62
C PHE A 68 -7.09 -18.24 -15.74
N ALA A 69 -7.45 -18.87 -14.64
CA ALA A 69 -8.03 -20.21 -14.62
C ALA A 69 -9.56 -20.18 -14.79
N GLU A 70 -10.11 -21.10 -15.59
CA GLU A 70 -11.57 -21.25 -15.75
C GLU A 70 -12.19 -22.09 -14.61
N SER A 71 -11.38 -22.91 -13.93
CA SER A 71 -11.78 -23.73 -12.79
C SER A 71 -10.61 -23.98 -11.83
N GLU A 72 -10.90 -24.49 -10.64
CA GLU A 72 -9.87 -24.92 -9.67
C GLU A 72 -8.88 -25.95 -10.24
N ALA A 73 -9.31 -26.76 -11.21
CA ALA A 73 -8.45 -27.75 -11.85
C ALA A 73 -7.47 -27.14 -12.88
N ASP A 74 -7.75 -25.92 -13.35
CA ASP A 74 -6.96 -25.22 -14.37
C ASP A 74 -5.95 -24.24 -13.77
N LYS A 75 -5.94 -24.08 -12.43
CA LYS A 75 -5.01 -23.19 -11.74
C LYS A 75 -3.56 -23.59 -12.01
N THR A 76 -2.73 -22.57 -12.25
CA THR A 76 -1.30 -22.74 -12.46
C THR A 76 -0.52 -21.95 -11.40
N LEU A 77 0.71 -22.39 -11.12
CA LEU A 77 1.59 -21.65 -10.22
C LEU A 77 1.85 -20.23 -10.74
N LEU A 78 2.06 -20.08 -12.05
CA LEU A 78 2.28 -18.79 -12.69
C LEU A 78 1.04 -17.89 -12.63
N GLY A 79 -0.16 -18.42 -12.83
CA GLY A 79 -1.41 -17.66 -12.74
C GLY A 79 -1.71 -17.19 -11.31
N ILE A 80 -1.52 -18.07 -10.32
CA ILE A 80 -1.58 -17.72 -8.89
C ILE A 80 -0.57 -16.61 -8.57
N ALA A 81 0.69 -16.77 -8.98
CA ALA A 81 1.73 -15.78 -8.75
C ALA A 81 1.43 -14.45 -9.46
N SER A 82 0.93 -14.49 -10.69
CA SER A 82 0.57 -13.30 -11.46
C SER A 82 -0.56 -12.51 -10.79
N THR A 83 -1.48 -13.21 -10.13
CA THR A 83 -2.64 -12.62 -9.43
C THR A 83 -2.28 -12.07 -8.05
N ASN A 84 -1.43 -12.78 -7.28
CA ASN A 84 -1.27 -12.55 -5.83
C ASN A 84 0.09 -11.96 -5.43
N ALA A 85 1.07 -11.91 -6.33
CA ALA A 85 2.41 -11.46 -5.97
C ALA A 85 2.52 -9.95 -5.89
N PHE A 86 3.27 -9.50 -4.89
CA PHE A 86 3.63 -8.12 -4.66
C PHE A 86 5.00 -7.85 -5.27
N GLN A 87 5.25 -6.59 -5.64
CA GLN A 87 6.61 -6.16 -5.98
C GLN A 87 7.47 -6.10 -4.71
N ALA A 88 8.66 -6.68 -4.76
CA ALA A 88 9.55 -6.73 -3.60
C ALA A 88 10.35 -5.42 -3.46
N GLY A 89 10.48 -4.94 -2.22
CA GLY A 89 11.32 -3.78 -1.87
C GLY A 89 10.52 -2.56 -1.39
N GLU A 90 11.25 -1.60 -0.80
CA GLU A 90 10.69 -0.28 -0.49
C GLU A 90 10.47 0.47 -1.81
N GLN A 91 9.27 1.03 -2.03
CA GLN A 91 8.98 1.95 -3.15
C GLN A 91 9.67 3.33 -2.95
N GLU A 92 10.87 3.36 -2.40
CA GLU A 92 11.69 4.57 -2.20
C GLU A 92 12.95 4.45 -3.08
N GLY A 93 12.82 4.80 -4.35
CA GLY A 93 13.93 4.86 -5.31
C GLY A 93 13.64 4.15 -6.63
N TYR A 94 14.02 4.80 -7.75
CA TYR A 94 13.85 4.33 -9.13
C TYR A 94 14.78 3.16 -9.52
N GLU A 95 14.97 2.19 -8.63
CA GLU A 95 15.59 0.92 -9.02
C GLU A 95 14.49 -0.13 -9.09
N GLU A 96 14.06 -0.44 -10.32
CA GLU A 96 13.25 -1.61 -10.62
C GLU A 96 14.02 -2.85 -10.17
N ARG A 97 13.78 -3.28 -8.94
CA ARG A 97 14.08 -4.66 -8.57
C ARG A 97 12.94 -5.47 -9.14
N ASP A 98 13.22 -6.22 -10.20
CA ASP A 98 12.31 -7.19 -10.83
C ASP A 98 12.06 -8.41 -9.92
N SER A 99 12.13 -8.23 -8.60
CA SER A 99 11.90 -9.26 -7.62
C SER A 99 10.43 -9.22 -7.20
N ARG A 100 9.81 -10.38 -7.18
CA ARG A 100 8.43 -10.59 -6.76
C ARG A 100 8.39 -11.42 -5.51
N VAL A 101 7.39 -11.17 -4.68
CA VAL A 101 7.16 -11.88 -3.42
C VAL A 101 5.69 -12.27 -3.31
N LEU A 102 5.42 -13.46 -2.79
CA LEU A 102 4.07 -13.93 -2.54
C LEU A 102 3.91 -14.30 -1.06
N TYR A 103 2.78 -13.89 -0.49
CA TYR A 103 2.38 -14.13 0.88
C TYR A 103 1.14 -15.03 0.89
N LEU A 104 1.02 -15.97 1.83
CA LEU A 104 -0.12 -16.88 1.84
C LEU A 104 -1.32 -16.29 2.57
N GLU A 105 -1.06 -15.52 3.63
CA GLU A 105 -2.09 -14.84 4.41
C GLU A 105 -2.36 -13.43 3.89
N LEU A 106 -1.31 -12.63 3.62
CA LEU A 106 -1.50 -11.23 3.24
C LEU A 106 -2.13 -11.04 1.85
N SER A 107 -2.07 -12.06 0.98
CA SER A 107 -2.83 -12.09 -0.27
C SER A 107 -4.35 -12.23 -0.07
N ARG A 108 -4.84 -12.45 1.16
CA ARG A 108 -6.27 -12.43 1.51
C ARG A 108 -6.82 -11.05 1.83
N PHE A 109 -6.00 -10.01 1.83
CA PHE A 109 -6.47 -8.63 2.01
C PHE A 109 -6.97 -8.09 0.68
N ASN A 110 -8.28 -7.89 0.58
CA ASN A 110 -8.93 -7.44 -0.66
C ASN A 110 -8.59 -5.99 -1.02
N HIS A 111 -8.90 -5.61 -2.26
CA HIS A 111 -8.76 -4.24 -2.73
C HIS A 111 -9.90 -3.33 -2.28
N SER A 112 -9.57 -2.08 -1.94
CA SER A 112 -10.49 -0.94 -1.99
C SER A 112 -9.79 0.30 -2.54
N CYS A 113 -10.48 1.12 -3.34
CA CYS A 113 -9.98 2.44 -3.75
C CYS A 113 -10.05 3.49 -2.61
N ARG A 114 -10.63 3.11 -1.47
CA ARG A 114 -10.57 3.78 -0.17
C ARG A 114 -10.11 2.76 0.87
N PRO A 115 -8.82 2.38 0.86
CA PRO A 115 -8.31 1.34 1.73
C PRO A 115 -8.35 1.80 3.19
N ASN A 116 -8.56 0.86 4.10
CA ASN A 116 -8.47 1.08 5.54
C ASN A 116 -7.20 0.46 6.14
N CYS A 117 -6.43 -0.29 5.35
CA CYS A 117 -5.11 -0.80 5.69
C CYS A 117 -4.08 -0.44 4.60
N GLU A 118 -2.80 -0.39 4.97
CA GLU A 118 -1.68 -0.20 4.04
C GLU A 118 -0.53 -1.16 4.35
N GLY A 119 0.20 -1.56 3.31
CA GLY A 119 1.37 -2.41 3.43
C GLY A 119 2.65 -1.60 3.65
N SER A 120 3.53 -2.14 4.49
CA SER A 120 4.86 -1.62 4.78
C SER A 120 5.87 -2.76 4.70
N TRP A 121 6.82 -2.64 3.78
CA TRP A 121 7.91 -3.59 3.66
C TRP A 121 9.07 -3.17 4.57
N ASP A 122 9.42 -4.01 5.55
CA ASP A 122 10.66 -3.82 6.32
C ASP A 122 11.76 -4.68 5.70
N SER A 123 12.69 -4.02 5.01
CA SER A 123 13.83 -4.67 4.35
C SER A 123 14.79 -5.38 5.31
N ARG A 124 14.82 -5.03 6.60
CA ARG A 124 15.67 -5.66 7.61
C ARG A 124 15.04 -6.91 8.19
N GLU A 125 13.73 -6.90 8.35
CA GLU A 125 12.98 -8.04 8.88
C GLU A 125 12.59 -9.04 7.79
N GLY A 126 12.62 -8.62 6.51
CA GLY A 126 12.22 -9.44 5.37
C GLY A 126 10.75 -9.81 5.42
N ARG A 127 9.92 -8.91 5.97
CA ARG A 127 8.49 -9.14 6.24
C ARG A 127 7.66 -7.99 5.70
N LEU A 128 6.48 -8.33 5.20
CA LEU A 128 5.44 -7.35 4.92
C LEU A 128 4.59 -7.20 6.18
N GLN A 129 4.37 -5.96 6.58
CA GLN A 129 3.53 -5.59 7.69
C GLN A 129 2.32 -4.81 7.16
N ILE A 130 1.13 -5.10 7.67
CA ILE A 130 -0.09 -4.37 7.36
C ILE A 130 -0.47 -3.51 8.55
N TYR A 131 -0.64 -2.20 8.33
CA TYR A 131 -1.04 -1.24 9.36
C TYR A 131 -2.43 -0.65 9.05
N ALA A 132 -3.20 -0.36 10.09
CA ALA A 132 -4.48 0.32 9.96
C ALA A 132 -4.29 1.81 9.64
N CYS A 133 -4.99 2.31 8.62
CA CYS A 133 -4.91 3.70 8.14
C CYS A 133 -5.80 4.66 8.93
N ARG A 134 -6.87 4.14 9.55
CA ARG A 134 -7.87 4.90 10.32
C ARG A 134 -8.47 4.03 11.41
N ASP A 135 -9.42 4.57 12.18
CA ASP A 135 -10.27 3.74 13.02
C ASP A 135 -11.08 2.75 12.15
N ILE A 136 -11.07 1.47 12.53
CA ILE A 136 -11.77 0.38 11.84
C ILE A 136 -12.65 -0.35 12.85
N PRO A 137 -13.98 -0.32 12.75
CA PRO A 137 -14.87 -1.06 13.63
C PRO A 137 -14.76 -2.58 13.43
N ALA A 138 -15.05 -3.33 14.48
CA ALA A 138 -15.28 -4.77 14.39
C ALA A 138 -16.30 -5.13 13.29
N GLY A 139 -15.99 -6.16 12.50
CA GLY A 139 -16.81 -6.63 11.38
C GLY A 139 -16.59 -5.89 10.06
N GLU A 140 -15.77 -4.83 10.01
CA GLU A 140 -15.40 -4.19 8.75
C GLU A 140 -14.36 -5.04 7.99
N GLU A 141 -14.51 -5.17 6.67
CA GLU A 141 -13.52 -5.82 5.80
C GLU A 141 -12.22 -5.00 5.75
N LEU A 142 -11.08 -5.65 5.97
CA LEU A 142 -9.75 -5.07 5.91
C LEU A 142 -9.25 -5.09 4.47
N CYS A 143 -9.14 -3.90 3.89
CA CYS A 143 -8.78 -3.72 2.49
C CYS A 143 -7.49 -2.91 2.34
N ILE A 144 -6.60 -3.38 1.46
CA ILE A 144 -5.42 -2.64 0.97
C ILE A 144 -5.70 -2.09 -0.44
N TYR A 145 -4.70 -1.44 -1.05
CA TYR A 145 -4.78 -0.98 -2.44
C TYR A 145 -3.85 -1.81 -3.34
N TYR A 146 -4.38 -2.29 -4.47
CA TYR A 146 -3.62 -3.08 -5.45
C TYR A 146 -3.06 -2.19 -6.57
N VAL A 147 -3.72 -1.06 -6.80
CA VAL A 147 -3.38 -0.07 -7.82
C VAL A 147 -3.26 1.30 -7.18
N ASP A 148 -2.66 2.25 -7.88
CA ASP A 148 -2.65 3.64 -7.40
C ASP A 148 -4.08 4.19 -7.27
N VAL A 149 -4.54 4.36 -6.04
CA VAL A 149 -5.90 4.83 -5.78
C VAL A 149 -6.07 6.31 -6.11
N ARG A 150 -4.99 7.06 -6.36
CA ARG A 150 -5.04 8.49 -6.69
C ARG A 150 -5.38 8.75 -8.15
N MET A 151 -5.53 7.72 -8.98
CA MET A 151 -6.00 7.83 -10.37
C MET A 151 -7.53 7.99 -10.45
N PRO A 152 -8.09 8.60 -11.52
CA PRO A 152 -9.52 8.62 -11.81
C PRO A 152 -10.14 7.22 -11.93
N THR A 153 -11.47 7.14 -11.79
CA THR A 153 -12.19 5.87 -11.69
C THR A 153 -12.02 4.97 -12.91
N ALA A 154 -12.07 5.53 -14.12
CA ALA A 154 -11.85 4.75 -15.34
C ALA A 154 -10.47 4.08 -15.39
N GLU A 155 -9.41 4.82 -15.02
CA GLU A 155 -8.04 4.29 -14.96
C GLU A 155 -7.87 3.22 -13.89
N ARG A 156 -8.46 3.42 -12.69
CA ARG A 156 -8.46 2.38 -11.64
C ARG A 156 -9.15 1.12 -12.14
N GLN A 157 -10.34 1.23 -12.76
CA GLN A 157 -11.07 0.08 -13.29
C GLN A 157 -10.31 -0.65 -14.41
N GLU A 158 -9.63 0.09 -15.29
CA GLU A 158 -8.76 -0.49 -16.32
C GLU A 158 -7.67 -1.34 -15.68
N ARG A 159 -6.93 -0.80 -14.71
CA ARG A 159 -5.88 -1.55 -14.02
C ARG A 159 -6.40 -2.72 -13.19
N MET A 160 -7.61 -2.62 -12.65
CA MET A 160 -8.21 -3.72 -11.89
C MET A 160 -8.57 -4.94 -12.76
N ARG A 161 -8.64 -4.80 -14.09
CA ARG A 161 -8.92 -5.94 -14.99
C ARG A 161 -7.89 -7.06 -14.88
N SER A 162 -6.64 -6.76 -14.55
CA SER A 162 -5.60 -7.77 -14.33
C SER A 162 -5.87 -8.66 -13.11
N PHE A 163 -6.78 -8.24 -12.22
CA PHE A 163 -7.22 -9.01 -11.05
C PHE A 163 -8.56 -9.71 -11.28
N GLY A 164 -9.09 -9.71 -12.50
CA GLY A 164 -10.29 -10.49 -12.84
C GLY A 164 -11.61 -9.97 -12.28
N PHE A 165 -11.67 -8.77 -11.69
CA PHE A 165 -12.92 -8.21 -11.17
C PHE A 165 -13.10 -6.70 -11.43
N GLN A 166 -14.37 -6.26 -11.43
CA GLN A 166 -14.73 -4.84 -11.45
C GLN A 166 -14.85 -4.32 -10.01
N CYS A 167 -14.05 -3.32 -9.65
CA CYS A 167 -14.05 -2.79 -8.29
C CYS A 167 -15.39 -2.09 -7.97
N SER A 168 -16.08 -2.57 -6.94
CA SER A 168 -17.37 -2.04 -6.49
C SER A 168 -17.27 -1.36 -5.12
N CYS A 169 -16.09 -0.87 -4.72
CA CYS A 169 -15.95 -0.11 -3.48
C CYS A 169 -16.73 1.23 -3.53
N THR A 170 -16.92 1.86 -2.38
CA THR A 170 -17.70 3.12 -2.27
C THR A 170 -17.20 4.24 -3.19
N ALA A 171 -15.89 4.34 -3.43
CA ALA A 171 -15.33 5.33 -4.35
C ALA A 171 -15.66 5.02 -5.82
N CYS A 172 -15.70 3.75 -6.22
CA CYS A 172 -16.05 3.37 -7.60
C CYS A 172 -17.56 3.37 -7.84
N GLN A 173 -18.37 3.00 -6.84
CA GLN A 173 -19.84 3.02 -6.96
C GLN A 173 -20.41 4.43 -7.03
N ALA A 174 -19.78 5.40 -6.36
CA ALA A 174 -20.24 6.78 -6.39
C ALA A 174 -20.16 7.40 -7.80
N ALA A 175 -19.17 6.99 -8.61
CA ALA A 175 -18.89 7.53 -9.94
C ALA A 175 -18.96 9.08 -9.99
N ASP A 176 -18.45 9.73 -8.94
CA ASP A 176 -18.55 11.17 -8.73
C ASP A 176 -17.53 11.92 -9.61
N PRO A 177 -17.98 12.75 -10.58
CA PRO A 177 -17.08 13.52 -11.42
C PRO A 177 -16.17 14.47 -10.63
N ILE A 178 -16.60 14.93 -9.45
CA ILE A 178 -15.78 15.79 -8.59
C ILE A 178 -14.62 14.97 -7.98
N SER A 179 -14.87 13.72 -7.57
CA SER A 179 -13.83 12.81 -7.11
C SER A 179 -12.80 12.55 -8.21
N ASP A 180 -13.25 12.31 -9.45
CA ASP A 180 -12.34 12.11 -10.57
C ASP A 180 -11.51 13.37 -10.89
N GLN A 181 -12.08 14.57 -10.81
CA GLN A 181 -11.33 15.83 -10.95
C GLN A 181 -10.26 15.98 -9.87
N ARG A 182 -10.59 15.66 -8.61
CA ARG A 182 -9.64 15.72 -7.49
C ARG A 182 -8.50 14.72 -7.68
N ARG A 183 -8.80 13.50 -8.12
CA ARG A 183 -7.80 12.45 -8.39
C ARG A 183 -6.91 12.79 -9.59
N ALA A 184 -7.48 13.33 -10.67
CA ALA A 184 -6.69 13.88 -11.77
C ALA A 184 -5.75 15.01 -11.30
N ARG A 185 -6.23 15.88 -10.40
CA ARG A 185 -5.39 16.92 -9.79
C ARG A 185 -4.27 16.34 -8.93
N MET A 186 -4.52 15.27 -8.16
CA MET A 186 -3.47 14.57 -7.41
C MET A 186 -2.38 14.06 -8.35
N GLN A 187 -2.74 13.43 -9.48
CA GLN A 187 -1.75 12.94 -10.46
C GLN A 187 -0.88 14.08 -11.02
N LEU A 188 -1.48 15.23 -11.35
CA LEU A 188 -0.73 16.40 -11.82
C LEU A 188 0.26 16.92 -10.78
N LEU A 189 -0.16 16.99 -9.51
CA LEU A 189 0.71 17.44 -8.41
C LEU A 189 1.86 16.46 -8.15
N LEU A 190 1.61 15.15 -8.29
CA LEU A 190 2.62 14.11 -8.08
C LEU A 190 3.62 13.99 -9.25
N ALA A 191 3.19 14.28 -10.47
CA ALA A 191 4.03 14.24 -11.67
C ALA A 191 4.89 15.51 -11.83
N HIS A 192 4.61 16.56 -11.04
CA HIS A 192 5.35 17.80 -11.12
C HIS A 192 6.72 17.63 -10.48
N ASP A 193 7.74 17.48 -11.32
CA ASP A 193 9.14 17.55 -10.92
C ASP A 193 9.46 19.03 -10.62
N SER A 194 9.22 19.44 -9.37
CA SER A 194 9.16 20.86 -9.05
C SER A 194 10.54 21.50 -9.04
N GLU A 195 10.65 22.71 -9.58
CA GLU A 195 11.67 23.66 -9.16
C GLU A 195 11.53 23.88 -7.63
N GLU A 196 12.64 24.15 -6.94
CA GLU A 196 12.66 24.36 -5.48
C GLU A 196 12.04 25.72 -5.10
N ASP A 197 10.71 25.85 -5.26
CA ASP A 197 9.99 27.12 -5.13
C ASP A 197 8.76 27.07 -4.20
N GLU A 198 8.11 28.22 -4.02
CA GLU A 198 6.92 28.34 -3.17
C GLU A 198 5.66 27.70 -3.76
N GLU A 199 5.60 27.53 -5.07
CA GLU A 199 4.46 26.90 -5.75
C GLU A 199 4.43 25.40 -5.49
N ALA A 200 5.60 24.77 -5.49
CA ALA A 200 5.79 23.39 -5.08
C ALA A 200 5.24 23.12 -3.66
N LEU A 201 5.54 24.01 -2.71
CA LEU A 201 5.08 23.87 -1.33
C LEU A 201 3.55 23.98 -1.23
N ARG A 202 2.93 24.92 -1.96
CA ARG A 202 1.46 25.02 -2.05
C ARG A 202 0.85 23.76 -2.68
N GLY A 203 1.53 23.17 -3.67
CA GLY A 203 1.13 21.92 -4.29
C GLY A 203 1.08 20.75 -3.31
N VAL A 204 2.04 20.66 -2.38
CA VAL A 204 2.02 19.65 -1.31
C VAL A 204 0.84 19.84 -0.36
N GLU A 205 0.56 21.08 0.04
CA GLU A 205 -0.59 21.40 0.90
C GLU A 205 -1.92 21.06 0.22
N GLU A 206 -2.05 21.40 -1.06
CA GLU A 206 -3.20 21.03 -1.89
C GLU A 206 -3.36 19.50 -1.95
N LEU A 207 -2.27 18.77 -2.20
CA LEU A 207 -2.28 17.31 -2.26
C LEU A 207 -2.80 16.67 -0.97
N LEU A 208 -2.35 17.16 0.19
CA LEU A 208 -2.81 16.67 1.49
C LEU A 208 -4.30 16.98 1.72
N ALA A 209 -4.76 18.17 1.32
CA ALA A 209 -6.18 18.53 1.39
C ALA A 209 -7.04 17.66 0.46
N LEU A 210 -6.53 17.30 -0.72
CA LEU A 210 -7.20 16.38 -1.64
C LEU A 210 -7.30 14.97 -1.04
N TYR A 211 -6.27 14.49 -0.33
CA TYR A 211 -6.36 13.22 0.39
C TYR A 211 -7.45 13.24 1.47
N ASP A 212 -7.60 14.34 2.21
CA ASP A 212 -8.69 14.50 3.18
C ASP A 212 -10.07 14.52 2.49
N ALA A 213 -10.21 15.28 1.40
CA ALA A 213 -11.46 15.36 0.64
C ALA A 213 -11.92 14.02 0.05
N GLU A 214 -10.96 13.16 -0.31
CA GLU A 214 -11.21 11.81 -0.82
C GLU A 214 -11.26 10.73 0.27
N ALA A 215 -11.14 11.09 1.55
CA ALA A 215 -11.01 10.17 2.68
C ALA A 215 -9.93 9.09 2.43
N LEU A 216 -8.80 9.51 1.85
CA LEU A 216 -7.61 8.69 1.67
C LEU A 216 -6.73 8.83 2.91
N HIS A 217 -6.82 7.83 3.79
CA HIS A 217 -6.14 7.80 5.07
C HIS A 217 -4.76 7.09 5.04
N VAL A 218 -4.29 6.71 3.86
CA VAL A 218 -2.98 6.06 3.64
C VAL A 218 -1.87 6.98 4.15
N ALA A 219 -1.23 6.61 5.26
CA ALA A 219 -0.25 7.47 5.92
C ALA A 219 1.07 7.50 5.14
N ASN A 220 1.42 6.44 4.38
CA ASN A 220 2.61 6.46 3.53
C ASN A 220 2.55 7.57 2.45
N PHE A 221 1.38 7.79 1.82
CA PHE A 221 1.21 8.89 0.87
C PHE A 221 1.43 10.27 1.51
N ARG A 222 0.96 10.43 2.75
CA ARG A 222 1.09 11.66 3.52
C ARG A 222 2.52 11.86 4.02
N LYS A 223 3.21 10.77 4.38
CA LYS A 223 4.64 10.75 4.76
C LYS A 223 5.49 11.29 3.62
N VAL A 224 5.31 10.76 2.40
CA VAL A 224 6.06 11.18 1.21
C VAL A 224 5.82 12.67 0.92
N ALA A 225 4.56 13.10 0.89
CA ALA A 225 4.20 14.51 0.68
C ALA A 225 4.81 15.43 1.76
N ALA A 226 4.69 15.07 3.04
CA ALA A 226 5.26 15.86 4.13
C ALA A 226 6.80 15.90 4.10
N TYR A 227 7.46 14.82 3.68
CA TYR A 227 8.91 14.80 3.52
C TYR A 227 9.36 15.70 2.37
N GLN A 228 8.63 15.73 1.24
CA GLN A 228 8.88 16.67 0.15
C GLN A 228 8.73 18.13 0.61
N ALA A 229 7.68 18.45 1.38
CA ALA A 229 7.53 19.80 1.94
C ALA A 229 8.66 20.16 2.92
N TYR A 230 9.18 19.17 3.68
CA TYR A 230 10.37 19.37 4.51
C TYR A 230 11.59 19.73 3.66
N THR A 231 11.88 18.98 2.59
CA THR A 231 13.04 19.26 1.72
C THR A 231 12.93 20.61 1.03
N LEU A 232 11.75 20.96 0.52
CA LEU A 232 11.47 22.28 -0.09
C LEU A 232 11.60 23.42 0.93
N SER A 233 11.08 23.24 2.15
CA SER A 233 11.21 24.27 3.20
C SER A 233 12.66 24.48 3.62
N MET A 234 13.48 23.42 3.62
CA MET A 234 14.91 23.51 3.87
C MET A 234 15.65 24.28 2.75
N SER A 235 15.35 24.00 1.48
CA SER A 235 16.00 24.71 0.36
C SER A 235 15.63 26.19 0.29
N LEU A 236 14.38 26.52 0.64
CA LEU A 236 13.89 27.90 0.74
C LEU A 236 14.35 28.65 2.00
N GLY A 237 15.10 27.99 2.90
CA GLY A 237 15.55 28.58 4.17
C GLY A 237 14.43 28.82 5.20
N ARG A 238 13.26 28.22 5.02
CA ARG A 238 12.09 28.32 5.91
C ARG A 238 12.18 27.31 7.04
N MET A 239 13.12 27.54 7.96
CA MET A 239 13.48 26.56 9.00
C MET A 239 12.34 26.16 9.94
N ALA A 240 11.43 27.09 10.27
CA ALA A 240 10.28 26.79 11.14
C ALA A 240 9.27 25.87 10.43
N ASP A 241 9.02 26.11 9.15
CA ASP A 241 8.13 25.29 8.33
C ASP A 241 8.75 23.89 8.14
N ALA A 242 10.06 23.83 7.88
CA ALA A 242 10.79 22.57 7.77
C ALA A 242 10.66 21.72 9.04
N GLU A 243 10.79 22.30 10.23
CA GLU A 243 10.60 21.58 11.49
C GLU A 243 9.18 21.01 11.63
N ASN A 244 8.16 21.78 11.24
CA ASN A 244 6.77 21.31 11.24
C ASN A 244 6.56 20.13 10.28
N TRP A 245 7.07 20.25 9.05
CA TRP A 245 6.96 19.21 8.04
C TRP A 245 7.72 17.94 8.40
N ALA A 246 8.91 18.06 9.00
CA ALA A 246 9.67 16.93 9.52
C ALA A 246 8.89 16.19 10.62
N GLN A 247 8.25 16.92 11.55
CA GLN A 247 7.40 16.32 12.58
C GLN A 247 6.20 15.59 11.98
N ARG A 248 5.52 16.18 10.98
CA ARG A 248 4.39 15.55 10.28
C ARG A 248 4.82 14.27 9.56
N ALA A 249 5.92 14.32 8.80
CA ALA A 249 6.48 13.15 8.12
C ALA A 249 6.82 12.03 9.12
N TYR A 250 7.41 12.38 10.28
CA TYR A 250 7.68 11.42 11.34
C TYR A 250 6.40 10.79 11.92
N GLN A 251 5.35 11.57 12.18
CA GLN A 251 4.07 11.02 12.66
C GLN A 251 3.42 10.07 11.65
N TYR A 252 3.38 10.44 10.37
CA TYR A 252 2.86 9.55 9.33
C TYR A 252 3.71 8.29 9.18
N SER A 253 5.03 8.41 9.34
CA SER A 253 5.94 7.26 9.31
C SER A 253 5.72 6.30 10.48
N LEU A 254 5.43 6.81 11.68
CA LEU A 254 5.03 5.97 12.81
C LEU A 254 3.74 5.20 12.50
N GLN A 255 2.80 5.84 11.83
CA GLN A 255 1.52 5.24 11.50
C GLN A 255 1.63 4.16 10.41
N CYS A 256 2.37 4.40 9.32
CA CYS A 256 2.45 3.43 8.23
C CYS A 256 3.53 2.36 8.40
N HIS A 257 4.53 2.57 9.27
CA HIS A 257 5.66 1.64 9.42
C HIS A 257 5.97 1.21 10.87
N GLY A 258 5.38 1.86 11.87
CA GLY A 258 5.74 1.65 13.27
C GLY A 258 7.10 2.25 13.69
N PRO A 259 7.44 2.21 14.98
CA PRO A 259 8.58 2.96 15.54
C PRO A 259 9.96 2.39 15.21
N PHE A 260 10.03 1.14 14.75
CA PHE A 260 11.30 0.43 14.55
C PHE A 260 11.80 0.44 13.10
N HIS A 261 10.96 0.86 12.15
CA HIS A 261 11.31 0.95 10.73
C HIS A 261 12.46 1.93 10.48
N ALA A 262 13.26 1.64 9.44
CA ALA A 262 14.45 2.44 9.12
C ALA A 262 14.08 3.90 8.80
N THR A 263 13.10 4.11 7.91
CA THR A 263 12.58 5.44 7.56
C THR A 263 12.08 6.21 8.78
N THR A 264 11.38 5.55 9.70
CA THR A 264 10.87 6.18 10.92
C THR A 264 11.99 6.66 11.83
N LYS A 265 13.07 5.88 11.95
CA LYS A 265 14.27 6.28 12.71
C LYS A 265 14.98 7.48 12.07
N ILE A 266 15.05 7.56 10.75
CA ILE A 266 15.62 8.69 10.00
C ILE A 266 14.77 9.95 10.21
N LEU A 267 13.46 9.86 9.99
CA LEU A 267 12.54 10.99 10.15
C LEU A 267 12.48 11.50 11.59
N ARG A 268 12.63 10.62 12.58
CA ARG A 268 12.79 11.02 13.98
C ARG A 268 14.01 11.92 14.20
N HIS A 269 15.13 11.65 13.51
CA HIS A 269 16.31 12.50 13.60
C HIS A 269 16.03 13.89 13.01
N HIS A 270 15.38 13.96 11.84
CA HIS A 270 14.99 15.25 11.24
C HIS A 270 14.04 16.04 12.14
N ALA A 271 13.03 15.38 12.73
CA ALA A 271 12.05 16.00 13.62
C ALA A 271 12.62 16.46 14.97
N SER A 272 13.77 15.92 15.40
CA SER A 272 14.39 16.24 16.70
C SER A 272 15.56 17.23 16.63
N ARG A 273 15.91 17.73 15.44
CA ARG A 273 16.94 18.76 15.27
C ARG A 273 16.48 20.09 15.89
N LYS A 274 16.72 20.26 17.19
CA LYS A 274 16.63 21.57 17.85
C LYS A 274 17.71 22.49 17.26
N ARG A 275 17.32 23.74 17.00
CA ARG A 275 18.20 24.85 16.61
C ARG A 275 19.47 24.83 17.45
N ALA A 276 20.63 24.62 16.82
CA ALA A 276 21.93 24.95 17.37
C ALA A 276 22.23 26.42 17.04
#